data_AF-A0A6G1RHS5-F1
#
_entry.id   AF-A0A6G1RHS5-F1
#
_cell.length_a   1.000
_cell.length_b   1.000
_cell.length_c   1.000
_cell.angle_alpha   90.00
_cell.angle_beta   90.00
_cell.angle_gamma   90.00
#
_symmetry.space_group_name_H-M   'P 1'
#
loop_
_entity.id
_entity.type
_entity.pdbx_description
1 polymer ?
#
loop_
_entity_poly.entity_id
_entity_poly.type
_entity_poly.pdbx_seq_one_letter_code
_entity_poly.pdbx_strand_id
1 'polypeptide(L)'
;ITYYLEDNVPQFRIDPDSGAITLQAGLDYEDQVTYTLAITAKDNGIPQKADTTYVEIMVNDVNDNAPQFVSPHYQGMISEDAPPFTSVLQISATDRDAHTNG
;
A
#
# COMPACT_ATOMS: atom_id res chain seq x y z
N ILE A 1 12.73 30.84 -1.82
CA ILE A 1 12.78 29.62 -0.97
C ILE A 1 12.72 28.47 -1.95
N THR A 2 13.52 27.44 -1.75
CA THR A 2 13.58 26.27 -2.61
C THR A 2 13.34 25.03 -1.75
N TYR A 3 12.47 24.15 -2.24
CA TYR A 3 12.07 22.91 -1.55
C TYR A 3 12.77 21.70 -2.17
N TYR A 4 13.16 20.74 -1.33
CA TYR A 4 13.70 19.46 -1.79
C TYR A 4 13.45 18.37 -0.74
N LEU A 5 13.43 17.12 -1.20
CA LEU A 5 13.38 15.93 -0.35
C LEU A 5 14.80 15.55 0.06
N GLU A 6 15.03 15.31 1.34
CA GLU A 6 16.33 14.83 1.86
C GLU A 6 16.51 13.34 1.54
N ASP A 7 15.43 12.56 1.66
CA ASP A 7 15.44 11.12 1.46
C ASP A 7 15.19 10.74 -0.01
N ASN A 8 15.83 9.67 -0.46
CA ASN A 8 15.57 9.10 -1.78
C ASN A 8 14.33 8.21 -1.73
N VAL A 9 13.16 8.83 -1.95
CA VAL A 9 11.86 8.14 -2.00
C VAL A 9 11.35 8.18 -3.44
N PRO A 10 11.64 7.16 -4.27
CA PRO A 10 11.40 7.20 -5.73
C PRO A 10 9.93 7.36 -6.13
N GLN A 11 9.01 7.08 -5.21
CA GLN A 11 7.56 7.24 -5.38
C GLN A 11 7.14 8.70 -5.40
N PHE A 12 7.87 9.61 -4.74
CA PHE A 12 7.49 11.00 -4.58
C PHE A 12 8.51 11.96 -5.16
N ARG A 13 8.01 13.09 -5.65
CA ARG A 13 8.82 14.25 -6.01
C ARG A 13 8.20 15.50 -5.41
N ILE A 14 9.03 16.48 -5.09
CA ILE A 14 8.60 17.81 -4.68
C ILE A 14 8.98 18.84 -5.72
N ASP A 15 8.05 19.71 -6.06
CA ASP A 15 8.31 20.85 -6.91
C ASP A 15 9.14 21.90 -6.13
N PRO A 16 10.32 22.31 -6.64
CA PRO A 16 11.25 23.14 -5.88
C PRO A 16 10.76 24.57 -5.66
N ASP A 17 9.80 25.06 -6.46
CA ASP A 17 9.30 26.44 -6.40
C ASP A 17 8.00 26.56 -5.59
N SER A 18 7.07 25.62 -5.78
CA SER A 18 5.75 25.60 -5.14
C SER A 18 5.69 24.74 -3.88
N GLY A 19 6.62 23.80 -3.70
CA GLY A 19 6.58 22.81 -2.62
C GLY A 19 5.52 21.71 -2.82
N ALA A 20 4.90 21.62 -4.00
CA ALA A 20 3.88 20.61 -4.28
C ALA A 20 4.50 19.20 -4.35
N ILE A 21 3.99 18.29 -3.52
CA ILE A 21 4.37 16.87 -3.53
C ILE A 21 3.50 16.15 -4.56
N THR A 22 4.13 15.40 -5.45
CA THR A 22 3.43 14.62 -6.49
C THR A 22 4.00 13.21 -6.58
N LEU A 23 3.16 12.29 -7.05
CA LEU A 23 3.54 10.91 -7.32
C LEU A 23 4.36 10.81 -8.60
N GLN A 24 5.46 10.08 -8.53
CA GLN A 24 6.33 9.74 -9.66
C GLN A 24 6.25 8.25 -10.03
N ALA A 25 5.90 7.39 -9.08
CA ALA A 25 5.63 5.97 -9.30
C ALA A 25 4.31 5.56 -8.62
N GLY A 26 3.79 4.38 -8.98
CA GLY A 26 2.62 3.81 -8.31
C GLY A 26 2.88 3.51 -6.84
N LEU A 27 1.81 3.53 -6.05
CA LEU A 27 1.81 3.07 -4.66
C LEU A 27 1.10 1.72 -4.61
N ASP A 28 1.56 0.87 -3.71
CA ASP A 28 1.01 -0.46 -3.47
C ASP A 28 0.83 -0.60 -1.95
N TYR A 29 -0.41 -0.79 -1.51
CA TYR A 29 -0.74 -0.85 -0.09
C TYR A 29 -0.17 -2.13 0.54
N GLU A 30 -0.16 -3.23 -0.20
CA GLU A 30 0.38 -4.53 0.20
C GLU A 30 1.91 -4.51 0.37
N ASP A 31 2.60 -3.60 -0.32
CA ASP A 31 4.04 -3.39 -0.19
C ASP A 31 4.38 -2.38 0.93
N GLN A 32 3.73 -1.20 0.92
CA GLN A 32 4.04 -0.15 1.87
C GLN A 32 2.84 0.75 2.20
N VAL A 33 2.38 0.66 3.45
CA VAL A 33 1.20 1.39 3.96
C VAL A 33 1.48 2.87 4.28
N THR A 34 2.71 3.21 4.69
CA THR A 34 3.05 4.57 5.14
C THR A 34 4.42 5.00 4.63
N TYR A 35 4.53 6.28 4.23
CA TYR A 35 5.78 6.95 3.88
C TYR A 35 5.99 8.17 4.77
N THR A 36 7.22 8.37 5.23
CA THR A 36 7.63 9.59 5.94
C THR A 36 8.64 10.33 5.10
N LEU A 37 8.28 11.54 4.65
CA LEU A 37 9.12 12.37 3.80
C LEU A 37 9.77 13.49 4.63
N ALA A 38 11.11 13.54 4.64
CA ALA A 38 11.85 14.70 5.15
C ALA A 38 11.97 15.78 4.05
N ILE A 39 11.34 16.93 4.27
CA ILE A 39 11.30 18.05 3.34
C ILE A 39 12.09 19.21 3.92
N THR A 40 13.06 19.72 3.17
CA THR A 40 13.83 20.89 3.57
C THR A 40 13.44 22.10 2.72
N ALA A 41 13.19 23.22 3.38
CA ALA A 41 12.97 24.51 2.76
C ALA A 41 14.21 25.39 2.98
N LYS A 42 14.83 25.85 1.90
CA LYS A 42 16.05 26.65 1.94
C LYS A 42 15.81 28.05 1.37
N ASP A 43 16.20 29.10 2.10
CA ASP A 43 16.12 30.47 1.60
C ASP A 43 17.29 30.86 0.69
N ASN A 44 17.15 32.00 0.00
CA ASN A 44 18.19 32.57 -0.86
C ASN A 44 18.98 33.68 -0.13
N GLY A 45 18.98 33.70 1.20
CA GLY A 45 19.61 34.74 2.01
C GLY A 45 21.13 34.63 2.09
N ILE A 46 21.77 35.60 2.73
CA ILE A 46 23.19 35.56 3.11
C ILE A 46 23.29 36.02 4.57
N PRO A 47 23.57 35.13 5.54
CA PRO A 47 23.72 33.69 5.39
C PRO A 47 22.41 32.98 5.02
N GLN A 48 22.51 31.88 4.26
CA GLN A 48 21.35 31.05 3.94
C GLN A 48 20.84 30.34 5.20
N LYS A 49 19.51 30.26 5.35
CA LYS A 49 18.86 29.43 6.35
C LYS A 49 18.09 28.29 5.68
N ALA A 50 18.05 27.16 6.36
CA ALA A 50 17.25 26.02 5.98
C ALA A 50 16.57 25.44 7.23
N ASP A 51 15.39 24.87 7.03
CA ASP A 51 14.67 24.12 8.06
C ASP A 51 14.02 22.89 7.43
N THR A 52 13.91 21.81 8.22
CA THR A 52 13.44 20.50 7.76
C THR A 52 12.20 20.09 8.54
N THR A 53 11.19 19.60 7.82
CA THR A 53 9.95 19.08 8.41
C THR A 53 9.65 17.68 7.88
N TYR A 54 8.83 16.93 8.63
CA TYR A 54 8.44 15.58 8.27
C TYR A 54 6.97 15.55 7.87
N VAL A 55 6.69 14.95 6.72
CA VAL A 55 5.32 14.72 6.22
C VAL A 55 5.05 13.23 6.17
N GLU A 56 4.02 12.81 6.89
CA GLU A 56 3.53 11.42 6.85
C GLU A 56 2.46 11.28 5.76
N ILE A 57 2.64 10.32 4.87
CA ILE A 57 1.71 9.96 3.81
C ILE A 57 1.21 8.55 4.08
N MET A 58 -0.11 8.41 4.20
CA MET A 58 -0.79 7.14 4.37
C MET A 58 -1.36 6.69 3.02
N VAL A 59 -1.03 5.47 2.60
CA VAL A 59 -1.58 4.84 1.41
C VAL A 59 -2.96 4.29 1.77
N ASN A 60 -3.95 4.58 0.93
CA ASN A 60 -5.28 4.01 1.09
C ASN A 60 -5.32 2.66 0.37
N ASP A 61 -5.73 1.63 1.10
CA ASP A 61 -6.03 0.31 0.56
C ASP A 61 -7.17 0.38 -0.45
N VAL A 62 -7.04 -0.35 -1.56
CA VAL A 62 -8.02 -0.48 -2.62
C VAL A 62 -8.20 -1.96 -2.92
N ASN A 63 -9.43 -2.38 -3.26
CA ASN A 63 -9.64 -3.78 -3.64
C ASN A 63 -9.06 -4.05 -5.03
N ASP A 64 -7.80 -4.48 -5.08
CA ASP A 64 -7.09 -4.81 -6.31
C ASP A 64 -6.49 -6.22 -6.31
N ASN A 65 -6.57 -6.95 -5.19
CA ASN A 65 -6.36 -8.38 -5.14
C ASN A 65 -7.70 -9.11 -5.23
N ALA A 66 -7.68 -10.25 -5.93
CA ALA A 66 -8.85 -11.12 -6.04
C ALA A 66 -8.65 -12.36 -5.15
N PRO A 67 -9.72 -12.90 -4.55
CA PRO A 67 -9.59 -14.03 -3.63
C PRO A 67 -8.98 -15.24 -4.34
N GLN A 68 -7.90 -15.78 -3.76
CA GLN A 68 -7.22 -16.95 -4.31
C GLN A 68 -7.56 -18.20 -3.51
N PHE A 69 -8.06 -19.23 -4.20
CA PHE A 69 -8.28 -20.54 -3.61
C PHE A 69 -6.95 -21.19 -3.21
N VAL A 70 -6.94 -21.89 -2.07
CA VAL A 70 -5.74 -22.58 -1.55
C VAL A 70 -5.25 -23.69 -2.51
N SER A 71 -6.16 -24.29 -3.27
CA SER A 71 -5.84 -25.32 -4.27
C SER A 71 -6.55 -25.02 -5.59
N PRO A 72 -5.91 -25.25 -6.75
CA PRO A 72 -6.58 -25.14 -8.05
C PRO A 72 -7.62 -26.24 -8.28
N HIS A 73 -7.56 -27.34 -7.51
CA HIS A 73 -8.47 -28.48 -7.62
C HIS A 73 -8.89 -28.98 -6.24
N TYR A 74 -10.19 -29.22 -6.07
CA TYR A 74 -10.75 -29.85 -4.87
C TYR A 74 -11.54 -31.09 -5.28
N GLN A 75 -11.27 -32.21 -4.63
CA GLN A 75 -11.99 -33.46 -4.84
C GLN A 75 -12.54 -33.97 -3.51
N GLY A 76 -13.85 -34.22 -3.49
CA GLY A 76 -14.57 -34.76 -2.34
C GLY A 76 -15.11 -36.13 -2.66
N MET A 77 -15.24 -36.97 -1.64
CA MET A 77 -15.89 -38.28 -1.74
C MET A 77 -16.88 -38.41 -0.60
N ILE A 78 -18.06 -38.94 -0.88
CA ILE A 78 -19.13 -39.17 0.09
C ILE A 78 -19.66 -40.59 -0.08
N SER A 79 -20.07 -41.20 1.02
CA SER A 79 -20.67 -42.53 1.02
C SER A 79 -22.14 -42.48 0.58
N GLU A 80 -22.64 -43.56 -0.01
CA GLU A 80 -24.04 -43.66 -0.46
C GLU A 80 -25.06 -43.65 0.69
N ASP A 81 -24.63 -44.07 1.88
CA ASP A 81 -25.43 -44.13 3.11
C ASP A 81 -25.27 -42.85 3.97
N ALA A 82 -24.61 -41.82 3.45
CA ALA A 82 -24.37 -40.60 4.20
C ALA A 82 -25.69 -39.90 4.59
N PRO A 83 -25.87 -39.55 5.88
CA PRO A 83 -27.09 -38.90 6.34
C PRO A 83 -27.24 -37.48 5.77
N PRO A 84 -28.47 -36.93 5.74
CA PRO A 84 -28.71 -35.55 5.34
C PRO A 84 -27.81 -34.57 6.11
N PHE A 85 -27.31 -33.55 5.39
CA PHE A 85 -26.40 -32.52 5.91
C PHE A 85 -24.96 -32.99 6.22
N THR A 86 -24.53 -34.13 5.68
CA THR A 86 -23.11 -34.53 5.72
C THR A 86 -22.25 -33.54 4.91
N SER A 87 -21.27 -32.92 5.57
CA SER A 87 -20.29 -32.04 4.90
C SER A 87 -19.28 -32.88 4.12
N VAL A 88 -19.01 -32.50 2.88
CA VAL A 88 -18.13 -33.25 1.95
C VAL A 88 -16.79 -32.54 1.76
N LEU A 89 -16.83 -31.22 1.58
CA LEU A 89 -15.67 -30.38 1.39
C LEU A 89 -15.89 -29.04 2.06
N GLN A 90 -14.82 -28.50 2.62
CA GLN A 90 -14.72 -27.11 3.00
C GLN A 90 -13.60 -26.48 2.17
N ILE A 91 -13.94 -25.45 1.41
CA ILE A 91 -13.00 -24.73 0.57
C ILE A 91 -12.75 -23.37 1.22
N SER A 92 -11.50 -22.91 1.14
CA SER A 92 -11.08 -21.59 1.61
C SER A 92 -10.39 -20.84 0.47
N ALA A 93 -10.62 -19.54 0.42
CA ALA A 93 -9.89 -18.60 -0.41
C ALA A 93 -9.33 -17.50 0.49
N THR A 94 -8.18 -16.94 0.11
CA THR A 94 -7.53 -15.85 0.82
C THR A 94 -7.27 -14.71 -0.15
N ASP A 95 -7.61 -13.51 0.29
CA ASP A 95 -7.25 -12.25 -0.35
C ASP A 95 -6.10 -11.58 0.41
N ARG A 96 -5.32 -10.73 -0.27
CA ARG A 96 -4.21 -9.98 0.35
C ARG A 96 -4.61 -8.56 0.75
N ASP A 97 -5.72 -8.04 0.23
CA ASP A 97 -6.25 -6.74 0.61
C ASP A 97 -6.55 -6.70 2.12
N ALA A 98 -6.44 -5.53 2.75
CA ALA A 98 -6.75 -5.40 4.17
C ALA A 98 -8.26 -5.21 4.43
N HIS A 99 -8.66 -5.43 5.69
CA HIS A 99 -10.04 -5.27 6.17
C HIS A 99 -11.08 -6.11 5.41
N THR A 100 -12.28 -5.56 5.14
CA THR A 100 -13.42 -6.24 4.48
C THR A 100 -13.26 -6.36 2.97
N ASN A 101 -12.12 -5.96 2.41
CA ASN A 101 -11.84 -6.12 1.00
C ASN A 101 -11.30 -7.53 0.67
N GLY A 102 -11.01 -8.34 1.69
CA GLY A 102 -10.70 -9.77 1.57
C GLY A 102 -11.77 -10.72 2.10
#